data_AF-A0AA35R7W1-F1
#
_entry.id   AF-A0AA35R7W1-F1
#
_cell.length_a   1.000
_cell.length_b   1.000
_cell.length_c   1.000
_cell.angle_alpha   90.00
_cell.angle_beta   90.00
_cell.angle_gamma   90.00
#
_symmetry.space_group_name_H-M   'P 1'
#
loop_
_entity.id
_entity.type
_entity.pdbx_description
1 polymer ?
#
loop_
_entity_poly.entity_id
_entity_poly.type
_entity_poly.pdbx_seq_one_letter_code
_entity_poly.pdbx_strand_id
1 'polypeptide(L)' 'MPINGLDYISPAMEATMGHLFVVAAEMARREGVTISGYRLVVNNGADAGQTIAWPHMHLLGGRGLGDMG' A
#
# COMPACT_ATOMS: atom_id res chain seq x y z
N MET A 1 -3.69 10.40 19.65
CA MET A 1 -4.70 10.69 18.61
C MET A 1 -5.11 9.38 17.99
N PRO A 2 -6.38 9.18 17.60
CA PRO A 2 -6.74 7.98 16.84
C PRO A 2 -5.91 7.99 15.54
N ILE A 3 -5.31 6.84 15.23
CA ILE A 3 -4.57 6.66 13.98
C ILE A 3 -5.64 6.50 12.90
N ASN A 4 -6.10 7.60 12.33
CA ASN A 4 -7.13 7.60 11.29
C ASN A 4 -6.47 7.31 9.93
N GLY A 5 -6.03 6.07 9.74
CA GLY A 5 -5.49 5.56 8.48
C GLY A 5 -6.56 5.44 7.40
N LEU A 6 -6.85 4.21 7.00
CA LEU A 6 -7.92 3.92 6.05
C LEU A 6 -9.30 4.37 6.55
N ASP A 7 -9.51 4.44 7.87
CA ASP A 7 -10.80 4.85 8.46
C ASP A 7 -11.18 6.31 8.14
N TYR A 8 -10.25 7.11 7.63
CA TYR A 8 -10.52 8.47 7.16
C TYR A 8 -11.10 8.53 5.73
N ILE A 9 -11.03 7.43 4.98
CA ILE A 9 -11.44 7.42 3.57
C ILE A 9 -12.95 7.56 3.44
N SER A 10 -13.37 8.40 2.49
CA SER A 10 -14.78 8.60 2.13
C SER A 10 -15.02 8.28 0.65
N PRO A 11 -16.29 8.16 0.19
CA PRO A 11 -16.60 7.97 -1.22
C PRO A 11 -15.99 9.03 -2.15
N ALA A 12 -15.80 10.26 -1.66
CA ALA A 12 -15.16 11.33 -2.42
C ALA A 12 -13.68 11.03 -2.80
N MET A 13 -13.06 10.06 -2.12
CA MET A 13 -11.65 9.68 -2.31
C MET A 13 -11.49 8.43 -3.19
N GLU A 14 -12.57 7.80 -3.65
CA GLU A 14 -12.52 6.56 -4.46
C GLU A 14 -11.58 6.69 -5.67
N ALA A 15 -11.66 7.81 -6.39
CA ALA A 15 -10.79 8.07 -7.54
C ALA A 15 -9.30 8.12 -7.15
N THR A 16 -8.98 8.78 -6.02
CA THR A 16 -7.61 8.84 -5.49
C THR A 16 -7.13 7.46 -5.05
N MET A 17 -7.98 6.69 -4.37
CA MET A 17 -7.64 5.35 -3.91
C MET A 17 -7.42 4.38 -5.08
N GLY A 18 -8.26 4.45 -6.12
CA GLY A 18 -8.03 3.70 -7.36
C GLY A 18 -6.74 4.12 -8.07
N HIS A 19 -6.46 5.42 -8.10
CA HIS A 19 -5.23 5.94 -8.70
C HIS A 19 -3.96 5.44 -7.99
N LEU A 20 -3.98 5.23 -6.66
CA LEU A 20 -2.85 4.64 -5.93
C LEU A 20 -2.43 3.28 -6.50
N PHE A 21 -3.38 2.40 -6.86
CA PHE A 21 -3.05 1.10 -7.46
C PHE A 21 -2.46 1.23 -8.87
N VAL A 22 -2.98 2.16 -9.67
CA VAL A 22 -2.43 2.45 -11.00
C VAL A 22 -0.98 2.91 -10.90
N VAL A 23 -0.71 3.86 -10.00
CA VAL A 23 0.64 4.37 -9.73
C VAL A 23 1.54 3.27 -9.17
N ALA A 24 1.05 2.43 -8.25
CA ALA A 24 1.84 1.34 -7.70
C ALA A 24 2.27 0.32 -8.77
N ALA A 25 1.36 -0.05 -9.68
CA ALA A 25 1.69 -0.91 -10.82
C ALA A 25 2.68 -0.25 -11.80
N GLU A 26 2.60 1.07 -11.97
CA GLU A 26 3.57 1.83 -12.76
C GLU A 26 4.95 1.84 -12.09
N MET A 27 5.02 2.08 -10.79
CA MET A 27 6.28 2.03 -10.05
C MET A 27 6.88 0.63 -10.10
N ALA A 28 6.08 -0.42 -9.97
CA ALA A 28 6.58 -1.80 -10.10
C ALA A 28 7.20 -2.08 -11.49
N ARG A 29 6.63 -1.51 -12.57
CA ARG A 29 7.24 -1.58 -13.91
C ARG A 29 8.55 -0.81 -13.98
N ARG A 30 8.58 0.41 -13.44
CA ARG A 30 9.78 1.27 -13.43
C ARG A 30 10.93 0.64 -12.64
N GLU A 31 10.63 0.00 -11.52
CA GLU A 31 11.60 -0.70 -10.67
C GLU A 31 11.96 -2.11 -11.17
N GLY A 32 11.36 -2.59 -12.27
CA GLY A 32 11.70 -3.87 -12.88
C GLY A 32 11.28 -5.11 -12.07
N VAL A 33 10.31 -4.99 -11.16
CA VAL A 33 9.89 -6.07 -10.24
C VAL A 33 8.64 -6.82 -10.69
N THR A 34 8.13 -6.55 -11.90
CA THR A 34 6.87 -7.16 -12.37
C THR A 34 6.97 -8.66 -12.62
N ILE A 35 8.11 -9.15 -13.13
CA ILE A 35 8.29 -10.57 -13.46
C ILE A 35 8.59 -11.40 -12.21
N SER A 36 9.46 -10.90 -11.33
CA SER A 36 9.77 -11.55 -10.04
C SER A 36 8.63 -11.44 -9.03
N GLY A 37 7.72 -10.49 -9.24
CA GLY A 37 6.59 -10.21 -8.38
C GLY A 37 6.90 -9.12 -7.35
N TYR A 38 5.82 -8.53 -6.84
CA TYR A 38 5.85 -7.52 -5.79
C TYR A 38 4.60 -7.66 -4.90
N ARG A 39 4.65 -7.07 -3.71
CA ARG A 39 3.54 -7.03 -2.75
C ARG A 39 3.14 -5.58 -2.49
N LEU A 40 1.84 -5.34 -2.52
CA LEU A 40 1.25 -4.10 -2.01
C LEU A 40 0.72 -4.37 -0.60
N VAL A 41 1.09 -3.54 0.36
CA VAL A 41 0.64 -3.66 1.77
C VAL A 41 0.09 -2.32 2.23
N VAL A 42 -1.06 -2.35 2.87
CA VAL A 42 -1.67 -1.20 3.54
C VAL A 42 -1.98 -1.60 4.97
N ASN A 43 -1.45 -0.85 5.93
CA ASN A 43 -1.64 -1.10 7.35
C ASN A 43 -2.65 -0.09 7.92
N ASN A 44 -3.64 -0.59 8.67
CA ASN A 44 -4.61 0.24 9.37
C ASN A 44 -4.70 -0.18 10.84
N GLY A 45 -4.42 0.76 11.74
CA GLY A 45 -4.42 0.52 13.19
C GLY A 45 -3.08 0.00 13.74
N ALA A 46 -2.98 -0.01 15.07
CA ALA A 46 -1.76 -0.33 15.80
C ALA A 46 -1.33 -1.80 15.61
N ASP A 47 -2.28 -2.74 15.64
CA ASP A 47 -2.00 -4.18 15.49
C ASP A 47 -1.54 -4.54 14.08
N ALA A 48 -1.87 -3.71 13.08
CA ALA A 48 -1.33 -3.82 11.72
C ALA A 48 0.05 -3.15 11.57
N GLY A 49 0.62 -2.57 12.63
CA GLY A 49 1.91 -1.89 12.60
C GLY A 49 1.87 -0.50 11.96
N GLN A 50 0.72 0.18 11.94
CA GLN A 50 0.63 1.54 11.39
C GLN A 50 1.28 2.56 12.35
N THR A 51 2.21 3.36 11.85
CA THR A 51 2.90 4.42 12.61
C THR A 51 2.52 5.83 12.16
N ILE A 52 2.13 6.00 10.90
CA ILE A 52 1.71 7.28 10.32
C ILE A 52 0.20 7.26 10.09
N ALA A 53 -0.52 8.21 10.70
CA ALA A 53 -1.98 8.33 10.67
C ALA A 53 -2.53 8.92 9.36
N TRP A 54 -1.98 8.51 8.22
CA TRP A 54 -2.45 8.86 6.88
C TRP A 54 -2.47 7.62 5.99
N PRO A 55 -3.45 7.45 5.08
CA PRO A 55 -3.44 6.36 4.11
C PRO A 55 -2.14 6.32 3.31
N HIS A 56 -1.49 5.17 3.28
CA HIS A 56 -0.30 4.92 2.46
C HIS A 56 -0.25 3.44 2.06
N MET A 57 0.47 3.18 0.98
CA MET A 57 0.65 1.84 0.41
C MET A 57 2.14 1.58 0.24
N HIS A 58 2.62 0.48 0.80
CA HIS A 58 3.96 0.00 0.57
C HIS A 58 4.00 -0.84 -0.70
N LEU A 59 4.95 -0.55 -1.59
CA LEU A 59 5.34 -1.41 -2.70
C LEU A 59 6.65 -2.12 -2.33
N LEU A 60 6.59 -3.43 -2.14
CA LEU A 60 7.74 -4.26 -1.75
C LEU A 60 8.10 -5.19 -2.91
N GLY A 61 9.36 -5.22 -3.32
CA GLY A 61 9.85 -6.04 -4.43
C GLY A 61 11.37 -6.14 -4.47
N GLY A 62 11.91 -6.77 -5.51
CA GLY A 62 13.36 -6.90 -5.73
C GLY A 62 14.04 -8.04 -4.97
N ARG A 63 13.29 -8.80 -4.16
CA ARG A 63 13.73 -10.03 -3.49
C ARG A 63 12.54 -10.92 -3.18
N GLY A 64 12.79 -12.17 -2.79
CA GLY A 64 11.75 -13.04 -2.23
C GLY A 64 11.18 -12.46 -0.94
N LEU A 65 9.84 -12.36 -0.85
CA LEU A 65 9.14 -11.70 0.26
C LEU A 65 8.60 -12.66 1.33
N GLY A 66 8.74 -13.98 1.14
CA GLY A 66 8.20 -15.00 2.02
C GLY A 66 6.67 -15.01 2.08
N ASP A 67 6.11 -15.87 2.92
CA ASP A 67 4.65 -15.97 3.11
C ASP A 67 4.11 -14.82 3.99
N MET A 68 2.81 -14.56 3.89
CA MET A 68 2.09 -13.64 4.79
C MET A 68 1.56 -14.45 5.96
N GLY A 69 2.42 -14.70 6.96
CA GLY A 69 2.05 -15.33 8.23
C GLY A 69 1.58 -14.31 9.25
#